data_AF-A0A8T0ZUB6-F1
#
_entry.id   AF-A0A8T0ZUB6-F1
#
_cell.length_a   1.000
_cell.length_b   1.000
_cell.length_c   1.000
_cell.angle_alpha   90.00
_cell.angle_beta   90.00
_cell.angle_gamma   90.00
#
_symmetry.space_group_name_H-M   'P 1'
#
loop_
_entity.id
_entity.type
_entity.pdbx_description
1 polymer ?
#
loop_
_entity_poly.entity_id
_entity_poly.type
_entity_poly.pdbx_seq_one_letter_code
_entity_poly.pdbx_strand_id
1 'polypeptide(L)'
;MPTNAQLQAEIDRLNQVMADRTRVSTNLPKFTGKRGEDVREWLFQIENACRINNIPIEDASTRLPGIAGSAMEKPASGWFLHWSSPIRSEEHTWGSFREHVLQHFEASNYQAVLREKLQRLKQAADIESYNGEYSALIFRVEGMSMFDQVLCYANGLKPRTRSYVKLENPETLSDAMDLAVKYEVTHFADDAHERQSRDDKKRASANQTSDKDRPSKAKPFRGRGRSKPKSDAKRAEGRTCHFCKKPWHIKVNSFAWKKQQGMQGNEQPRQ
;
A
#
# COMPACT_ATOMS: atom_id res chain seq x y z
N MET A 1 -12.58 -57.81 -35.92
CA MET A 1 -11.16 -57.87 -35.54
C MET A 1 -10.47 -56.65 -36.13
N PRO A 2 -9.82 -55.80 -35.31
CA PRO A 2 -9.06 -54.67 -35.84
C PRO A 2 -7.92 -55.20 -36.74
N THR A 3 -7.61 -54.48 -37.81
CA THR A 3 -6.49 -54.82 -38.70
C THR A 3 -5.16 -54.45 -38.05
N ASN A 4 -4.05 -55.08 -38.46
CA ASN A 4 -2.72 -54.76 -37.94
C ASN A 4 -2.37 -53.27 -38.10
N ALA A 5 -2.86 -52.61 -39.15
CA ALA A 5 -2.69 -51.17 -39.36
C ALA A 5 -3.45 -50.32 -38.31
N GLN A 6 -4.66 -50.74 -37.90
CA GLN A 6 -5.43 -50.06 -36.86
C GLN A 6 -4.79 -50.20 -35.48
N LEU A 7 -4.23 -51.38 -35.18
CA LEU A 7 -3.50 -51.61 -33.93
C LEU A 7 -2.21 -50.76 -33.87
N GLN A 8 -1.46 -50.67 -34.98
CA GLN A 8 -0.26 -49.85 -35.03
C GLN A 8 -0.57 -48.36 -34.85
N ALA A 9 -1.63 -47.85 -35.51
CA ALA A 9 -2.04 -46.46 -35.37
C ALA A 9 -2.46 -46.10 -33.93
N GLU A 10 -3.11 -47.02 -33.22
CA GLU A 10 -3.47 -46.81 -31.81
C GLU A 10 -2.25 -46.85 -30.88
N ILE A 11 -1.28 -47.73 -31.14
CA ILE A 11 0.00 -47.73 -30.42
C ILE A 11 0.74 -46.40 -30.63
N ASP A 12 0.83 -45.91 -31.86
CA ASP A 12 1.51 -44.66 -32.18
C ASP A 12 0.80 -43.46 -31.53
N ARG A 13 -0.54 -43.48 -31.51
CA ARG A 13 -1.34 -42.48 -30.80
C ARG A 13 -1.09 -42.50 -29.30
N LEU A 14 -1.05 -43.68 -28.67
CA LEU A 14 -0.76 -43.81 -27.24
C LEU A 14 0.67 -43.37 -26.91
N ASN A 15 1.65 -43.72 -27.75
CA ASN A 15 3.02 -43.26 -27.62
C ASN A 15 3.13 -41.73 -27.75
N GLN A 16 2.39 -41.13 -28.68
CA GLN A 16 2.33 -39.68 -28.84
C GLN A 16 1.72 -39.00 -27.61
N VAL A 17 0.64 -39.57 -27.05
CA VAL A 17 0.03 -39.08 -25.80
C VAL A 17 0.98 -39.22 -24.61
N MET A 18 1.75 -40.30 -24.53
CA MET A 18 2.77 -40.48 -23.49
C MET A 18 3.95 -39.52 -23.65
N ALA A 19 4.37 -39.25 -24.89
CA ALA A 19 5.43 -38.29 -25.21
C ALA A 19 5.00 -36.85 -24.89
N ASP A 20 3.76 -36.47 -25.23
CA ASP A 20 3.24 -35.14 -24.90
C ASP A 20 3.02 -34.98 -23.39
N ARG A 21 2.65 -36.04 -22.67
CA ARG A 21 2.62 -36.05 -21.21
C ARG A 21 3.99 -35.86 -20.56
N THR A 22 5.08 -36.25 -21.22
CA THR A 22 6.44 -36.19 -20.67
C THR A 22 7.16 -34.88 -20.98
N ARG A 23 6.68 -34.09 -21.96
CA ARG A 23 7.24 -32.78 -22.29
C ARG A 23 7.06 -31.80 -21.12
N VAL A 24 8.16 -31.22 -20.68
CA VAL A 24 8.18 -30.10 -19.73
C VAL A 24 8.05 -28.81 -20.54
N SER A 25 7.18 -27.89 -20.09
CA SER A 25 7.02 -26.58 -20.73
C SER A 25 8.38 -25.89 -20.90
N THR A 26 8.66 -25.37 -22.09
CA THR A 26 9.90 -24.65 -22.37
C THR A 26 9.96 -23.27 -21.70
N ASN A 27 8.81 -22.74 -21.27
CA ASN A 27 8.68 -21.41 -20.67
C ASN A 27 8.25 -21.49 -19.20
N LEU A 28 9.05 -22.15 -18.36
CA LEU A 28 8.83 -22.13 -16.91
C LEU A 28 9.31 -20.81 -16.30
N PRO A 29 8.58 -20.25 -15.32
CA PRO A 29 9.00 -19.06 -14.59
C PRO A 29 10.30 -19.34 -13.83
N LYS A 30 11.31 -18.50 -14.05
CA LYS A 30 12.61 -18.64 -13.40
C LYS A 30 12.56 -18.15 -11.97
N PHE A 31 13.30 -18.83 -11.09
CA PHE A 31 13.40 -18.46 -9.67
C PHE A 31 14.85 -18.45 -9.22
N THR A 32 15.32 -17.30 -8.74
CA THR A 32 16.69 -17.16 -8.26
C THR A 32 16.80 -17.30 -6.75
N GLY A 33 15.69 -17.14 -6.02
CA GLY A 33 15.66 -17.16 -4.56
C GLY A 33 16.26 -15.90 -3.93
N LYS A 34 16.37 -14.81 -4.70
CA LYS A 34 16.87 -13.52 -4.19
C LYS A 34 15.81 -12.81 -3.35
N ARG A 35 16.27 -11.90 -2.48
CA ARG A 35 15.37 -11.03 -1.71
C ARG A 35 14.45 -10.25 -2.64
N GLY A 36 13.15 -10.32 -2.37
CA GLY A 36 12.11 -9.63 -3.13
C GLY A 36 11.34 -10.53 -4.10
N GLU A 37 11.84 -11.73 -4.40
CA GLU A 37 11.04 -12.75 -5.10
C GLU A 37 10.04 -13.39 -4.13
N ASP A 38 8.84 -13.66 -4.63
CA ASP A 38 7.77 -14.31 -3.88
C ASP A 38 7.74 -15.80 -4.26
N VAL A 39 8.23 -16.65 -3.35
CA VAL A 39 8.28 -18.11 -3.56
C VAL A 39 6.89 -18.74 -3.70
N ARG A 40 5.85 -18.17 -3.06
CA ARG A 40 4.47 -18.67 -3.18
C ARG A 40 3.92 -18.37 -4.56
N GLU A 41 4.15 -17.16 -5.04
CA GLU A 41 3.77 -16.76 -6.40
C GLU A 41 4.48 -17.64 -7.44
N TRP A 42 5.79 -17.87 -7.28
CA TRP A 42 6.54 -18.73 -8.19
C TRP A 42 6.02 -20.18 -8.18
N LEU A 43 5.78 -20.77 -7.01
CA LEU A 43 5.18 -22.11 -6.89
C LEU A 43 3.85 -22.18 -7.62
N PHE A 44 2.98 -21.19 -7.41
CA PHE A 44 1.70 -21.12 -8.10
C PHE A 44 1.85 -21.06 -9.62
N GLN A 45 2.80 -20.27 -10.14
CA GLN A 45 3.07 -20.19 -11.57
C GLN A 45 3.60 -21.52 -12.14
N ILE A 46 4.43 -22.25 -11.40
CA ILE A 46 4.89 -23.61 -11.76
C ILE A 46 3.71 -24.58 -11.81
N GLU A 47 2.87 -24.61 -10.78
CA GLU A 47 1.69 -25.47 -10.75
C GLU A 47 0.74 -25.15 -11.91
N ASN A 48 0.53 -23.86 -12.21
CA ASN A 48 -0.29 -23.43 -13.32
C ASN A 48 0.28 -23.88 -14.68
N ALA A 49 1.58 -23.72 -14.89
CA ALA A 49 2.25 -24.22 -16.09
C ALA A 49 2.09 -25.74 -16.23
N CYS A 50 2.21 -26.49 -15.14
CA CYS A 50 1.98 -27.93 -15.12
C CYS A 50 0.52 -28.29 -15.47
N ARG A 51 -0.48 -27.59 -14.91
CA ARG A 51 -1.91 -27.81 -15.21
C ARG A 51 -2.22 -27.59 -16.70
N ILE A 52 -1.69 -26.51 -17.29
CA ILE A 52 -1.85 -26.21 -18.73
C ILE A 52 -1.28 -27.34 -19.60
N ASN A 53 -0.23 -28.03 -19.13
CA ASN A 53 0.40 -29.15 -19.82
C ASN A 53 -0.16 -30.52 -19.40
N ASN A 54 -1.35 -30.56 -18.79
CA ASN A 54 -2.02 -31.80 -18.34
C ASN A 54 -1.19 -32.63 -17.34
N ILE A 55 -0.36 -31.97 -16.53
CA ILE A 55 0.38 -32.59 -15.43
C ILE A 55 -0.44 -32.41 -14.15
N PRO A 56 -0.94 -33.50 -13.54
CA PRO A 56 -1.72 -33.41 -12.31
C PRO A 56 -0.87 -32.88 -11.16
N ILE A 57 -1.47 -32.02 -10.33
CA ILE A 57 -0.83 -31.44 -9.14
C ILE A 57 -1.25 -32.26 -7.94
N GLU A 58 -0.43 -33.26 -7.61
CA GLU A 58 -0.66 -34.17 -6.49
C GLU A 58 0.52 -34.14 -5.55
N ASP A 59 0.24 -34.13 -4.25
CA ASP A 59 1.27 -34.05 -3.20
C ASP A 59 2.25 -35.21 -3.28
N ALA A 60 1.80 -36.41 -3.69
CA ALA A 60 2.62 -37.60 -3.84
C ALA A 60 3.50 -37.60 -5.12
N SER A 61 3.36 -36.61 -6.00
CA SER A 61 4.07 -36.59 -7.28
C SER A 61 5.58 -36.39 -7.09
N THR A 62 6.38 -37.33 -7.58
CA THR A 62 7.85 -37.26 -7.59
C THR A 62 8.41 -36.52 -8.81
N ARG A 63 7.55 -36.24 -9.80
CA ARG A 63 7.94 -35.54 -11.03
C ARG A 63 7.98 -34.02 -10.88
N LEU A 64 7.04 -33.46 -10.12
CA LEU A 64 6.89 -32.00 -9.96
C LEU A 64 8.13 -31.32 -9.36
N PRO A 65 8.83 -31.88 -8.35
CA PRO A 65 10.08 -31.30 -7.85
C PRO A 65 11.16 -31.16 -8.92
N GLY A 66 11.29 -32.13 -9.84
CA GLY A 66 12.23 -32.06 -10.96
C GLY A 66 11.89 -30.94 -11.94
N ILE A 67 10.60 -30.74 -12.22
CA ILE A 67 10.12 -29.63 -13.07
C ILE A 67 10.44 -28.29 -12.42
N ALA A 68 10.07 -28.12 -11.15
CA ALA A 68 10.35 -26.90 -10.40
C ALA A 68 11.86 -26.63 -10.31
N GLY A 69 12.66 -27.65 -9.98
CA GLY A 69 14.12 -27.57 -9.91
C GLY A 69 14.78 -27.14 -11.23
N SER A 70 14.24 -27.57 -12.37
CA SER A 70 14.73 -27.14 -13.70
C SER A 70 14.50 -25.64 -13.99
N ALA A 71 13.58 -25.02 -13.26
CA ALA A 71 13.28 -23.59 -13.35
C ALA A 71 14.03 -22.75 -12.29
N MET A 72 14.74 -23.39 -11.37
CA MET A 72 15.56 -22.70 -10.36
C MET A 72 16.92 -22.30 -10.94
N GLU A 73 17.29 -21.04 -10.77
CA GLU A 73 18.57 -20.47 -11.19
C GLU A 73 19.45 -20.16 -9.98
N LYS A 74 20.72 -19.81 -10.22
CA LYS A 74 21.63 -19.46 -9.12
C LYS A 74 21.15 -18.20 -8.39
N PRO A 75 21.18 -18.16 -7.04
CA PRO A 75 21.69 -19.20 -6.13
C PRO A 75 20.72 -20.35 -5.78
N ALA A 76 19.42 -20.22 -6.01
CA ALA A 76 18.41 -21.22 -5.61
C ALA A 76 18.66 -22.64 -6.14
N SER A 77 19.22 -22.79 -7.34
CA SER A 77 19.57 -24.10 -7.91
C SER A 77 20.52 -24.91 -7.00
N GLY A 78 21.38 -24.25 -6.21
CA GLY A 78 22.27 -24.91 -5.27
C GLY A 78 21.54 -25.54 -4.08
N TRP A 79 20.49 -24.87 -3.60
CA TRP A 79 19.60 -25.44 -2.58
C TRP A 79 18.86 -26.67 -3.13
N PHE A 80 18.35 -26.61 -4.37
CA PHE A 80 17.66 -27.74 -4.99
C PHE A 80 18.56 -28.97 -5.08
N LEU A 81 19.82 -28.79 -5.51
CA LEU A 81 20.81 -29.87 -5.56
C LEU A 81 20.99 -30.53 -4.19
N HIS A 82 21.16 -29.72 -3.12
CA HIS A 82 21.27 -30.22 -1.75
C HIS A 82 19.99 -30.97 -1.31
N TRP A 83 18.81 -30.41 -1.58
CA TRP A 83 17.52 -31.01 -1.24
C TRP A 83 17.28 -32.35 -1.97
N SER A 84 17.71 -32.46 -3.24
CA SER A 84 17.58 -33.67 -4.05
C SER A 84 18.65 -34.75 -3.78
N SER A 85 19.70 -34.43 -3.02
CA SER A 85 20.83 -35.32 -2.76
C SER A 85 20.58 -36.53 -1.85
N PRO A 86 19.57 -36.58 -0.94
CA PRO A 86 19.32 -37.75 -0.10
C PRO A 86 19.03 -39.02 -0.91
N ILE A 87 19.47 -40.17 -0.39
CA ILE A 87 19.44 -41.49 -1.07
C ILE A 87 18.01 -41.99 -1.34
N ARG A 88 16.99 -41.45 -0.66
CA ARG A 88 15.60 -41.93 -0.72
C ARG A 88 14.74 -41.06 -1.63
N SER A 89 14.63 -41.46 -2.90
CA SER A 89 13.75 -40.81 -3.89
C SER A 89 12.26 -40.81 -3.50
N GLU A 90 11.85 -41.68 -2.59
CA GLU A 90 10.46 -41.83 -2.11
C GLU A 90 9.99 -40.64 -1.25
N GLU A 91 10.93 -39.85 -0.70
CA GLU A 91 10.64 -38.68 0.13
C GLU A 91 10.57 -37.38 -0.69
N HIS A 92 10.98 -37.42 -1.97
CA HIS A 92 10.98 -36.27 -2.89
C HIS A 92 9.63 -36.10 -3.57
N THR A 93 8.58 -35.96 -2.78
CA THR A 93 7.23 -35.70 -3.26
C THR A 93 6.98 -34.19 -3.43
N TRP A 94 5.95 -33.81 -4.16
CA TRP A 94 5.57 -32.41 -4.32
C TRP A 94 5.20 -31.75 -2.98
N GLY A 95 4.55 -32.50 -2.09
CA GLY A 95 4.22 -32.05 -0.74
C GLY A 95 5.46 -31.65 0.05
N SER A 96 6.45 -32.56 0.13
CA SER A 96 7.70 -32.29 0.86
C SER A 96 8.54 -31.19 0.20
N PHE A 97 8.52 -31.10 -1.13
CA PHE A 97 9.20 -30.01 -1.84
C PHE A 97 8.60 -28.65 -1.49
N ARG A 98 7.27 -28.50 -1.55
CA ARG A 98 6.58 -27.24 -1.20
C ARG A 98 6.86 -26.81 0.23
N GLU A 99 6.82 -27.75 1.17
CA GLU A 99 7.13 -27.46 2.57
C GLU A 99 8.55 -26.92 2.73
N HIS A 100 9.55 -27.64 2.21
CA HIS A 100 10.95 -27.26 2.39
C HIS A 100 11.34 -26.00 1.60
N VAL A 101 10.79 -25.80 0.40
CA VAL A 101 11.10 -24.60 -0.42
C VAL A 101 10.51 -23.35 0.22
N LEU A 102 9.30 -23.45 0.78
CA LEU A 102 8.72 -22.37 1.58
C LEU A 102 9.57 -22.12 2.83
N GLN A 103 9.92 -23.16 3.58
CA GLN A 103 10.75 -23.01 4.78
C GLN A 103 12.11 -22.34 4.50
N HIS A 104 12.71 -22.58 3.33
CA HIS A 104 14.02 -22.02 2.98
C HIS A 104 13.94 -20.61 2.39
N PHE A 105 12.99 -20.34 1.50
CA PHE A 105 12.94 -19.09 0.73
C PHE A 105 11.84 -18.12 1.20
N GLU A 106 10.84 -18.59 1.96
CA GLU A 106 9.86 -17.70 2.56
C GLU A 106 10.50 -16.95 3.74
N ALA A 107 10.37 -15.62 3.73
CA ALA A 107 10.82 -14.83 4.86
C ALA A 107 9.98 -15.17 6.10
N SER A 108 10.62 -15.42 7.24
CA SER A 108 9.91 -15.71 8.49
C SER A 108 8.92 -14.63 8.93
N ASN A 109 9.09 -13.40 8.43
CA ASN A 109 8.21 -12.26 8.65
C ASN A 109 7.30 -11.94 7.45
N TYR A 110 7.10 -12.87 6.51
CA TYR A 110 6.33 -12.65 5.27
C TYR A 110 4.96 -11.99 5.50
N GLN A 111 4.13 -12.56 6.39
CA GLN A 111 2.82 -12.00 6.73
C GLN A 111 2.92 -10.61 7.37
N ALA A 112 3.93 -10.36 8.20
CA ALA A 112 4.16 -9.04 8.81
C ALA A 112 4.53 -7.99 7.75
N VAL A 113 5.39 -8.35 6.79
CA VAL A 113 5.79 -7.46 5.69
C VAL A 113 4.60 -7.12 4.80
N LEU A 114 3.75 -8.09 4.46
CA LEU A 114 2.53 -7.82 3.68
C LEU A 114 1.59 -6.86 4.40
N ARG A 115 1.36 -7.07 5.70
CA ARG A 115 0.51 -6.20 6.52
C ARG A 115 1.10 -4.79 6.66
N GLU A 116 2.42 -4.66 6.84
CA GLU A 116 3.11 -3.37 6.87
C GLU A 116 2.95 -2.63 5.53
N LYS A 117 3.12 -3.34 4.40
CA LYS A 117 2.90 -2.78 3.06
C LYS A 117 1.46 -2.29 2.89
N LEU A 118 0.46 -3.09 3.28
CA LEU A 118 -0.96 -2.69 3.24
C LEU A 118 -1.23 -1.42 4.06
N GLN A 119 -0.74 -1.36 5.30
CA GLN A 119 -0.95 -0.20 6.17
C GLN A 119 -0.33 1.09 5.61
N ARG A 120 0.82 0.96 4.94
CA ARG A 120 1.53 2.07 4.30
C ARG A 120 1.00 2.43 2.92
N LEU A 121 0.22 1.55 2.29
CA LEU A 121 -0.31 1.78 0.96
C LEU A 121 -1.24 3.00 0.98
N LYS A 122 -1.00 3.91 0.04
CA LYS A 122 -1.78 5.14 -0.16
C LYS A 122 -2.10 5.31 -1.63
N GLN A 123 -3.32 5.75 -1.93
CA GLN A 123 -3.73 6.10 -3.27
C GLN A 123 -2.93 7.32 -3.77
N ALA A 124 -1.88 7.07 -4.56
CA ALA A 124 -1.02 8.10 -5.13
C ALA A 124 -1.54 8.60 -6.48
N ALA A 125 -1.95 7.68 -7.35
CA ALA A 125 -2.38 7.95 -8.72
C ALA A 125 -3.92 7.90 -8.83
N ASP A 126 -4.45 7.14 -9.76
CA ASP A 126 -5.86 6.84 -9.95
C ASP A 126 -6.34 5.71 -9.01
N ILE A 127 -7.65 5.48 -9.02
CA ILE A 127 -8.29 4.49 -8.15
C ILE A 127 -8.05 3.05 -8.61
N GLU A 128 -7.89 2.80 -9.91
CA GLU A 128 -7.71 1.47 -10.47
C GLU A 128 -6.33 0.92 -10.10
N SER A 129 -5.29 1.75 -10.24
CA SER A 129 -3.93 1.45 -9.80
C SER A 129 -3.89 1.12 -8.30
N TYR A 130 -4.57 1.92 -7.47
CA TYR A 130 -4.64 1.66 -6.03
C TYR A 130 -5.38 0.37 -5.69
N ASN A 131 -6.51 0.09 -6.36
CA ASN A 131 -7.24 -1.16 -6.19
C ASN A 131 -6.40 -2.38 -6.59
N GLY A 132 -5.62 -2.26 -7.67
CA GLY A 132 -4.68 -3.29 -8.12
C GLY A 132 -3.58 -3.56 -7.10
N GLU A 133 -2.91 -2.53 -6.61
CA GLU A 133 -1.86 -2.66 -5.59
C GLU A 133 -2.40 -3.22 -4.27
N TYR A 134 -3.58 -2.78 -3.84
CA TYR A 134 -4.22 -3.27 -2.63
C TYR A 134 -4.59 -4.75 -2.76
N SER A 135 -5.23 -5.13 -3.88
CA SER A 135 -5.64 -6.51 -4.18
C SER A 135 -4.45 -7.46 -4.24
N ALA A 136 -3.38 -7.02 -4.92
CA ALA A 136 -2.14 -7.78 -5.02
C ALA A 136 -1.55 -8.11 -3.64
N LEU A 137 -1.72 -7.25 -2.64
CA LEU A 137 -1.24 -7.50 -1.28
C LEU A 137 -2.24 -8.32 -0.45
N ILE A 138 -3.51 -7.92 -0.43
CA ILE A 138 -4.48 -8.47 0.52
C ILE A 138 -4.81 -9.94 0.27
N PHE A 139 -4.83 -10.39 -0.98
CA PHE A 139 -5.10 -11.80 -1.31
C PHE A 139 -4.01 -12.76 -0.83
N ARG A 140 -2.84 -12.25 -0.42
CA ARG A 140 -1.75 -13.03 0.17
C ARG A 140 -1.72 -12.96 1.70
N VAL A 141 -2.53 -12.09 2.32
CA VAL A 141 -2.58 -11.93 3.77
C VAL A 141 -3.54 -12.95 4.37
N GLU A 142 -3.04 -13.71 5.34
CA GLU A 142 -3.80 -14.71 6.06
C GLU A 142 -4.44 -14.10 7.32
N GLY A 143 -5.67 -14.52 7.67
CA GLY A 143 -6.31 -14.21 8.95
C GLY A 143 -6.69 -12.75 9.21
N MET A 144 -6.79 -11.89 8.18
CA MET A 144 -7.30 -10.52 8.33
C MET A 144 -8.83 -10.50 8.22
N SER A 145 -9.51 -9.92 9.22
CA SER A 145 -10.98 -9.82 9.22
C SER A 145 -11.48 -8.95 8.07
N MET A 146 -12.67 -9.23 7.53
CA MET A 146 -13.26 -8.40 6.46
C MET A 146 -13.36 -6.92 6.88
N PHE A 147 -13.71 -6.67 8.14
CA PHE A 147 -13.74 -5.33 8.71
C PHE A 147 -12.37 -4.64 8.63
N ASP A 148 -11.29 -5.31 9.03
CA ASP A 148 -9.94 -4.75 8.97
C ASP A 148 -9.48 -4.54 7.52
N GLN A 149 -9.89 -5.41 6.59
CA GLN A 149 -9.62 -5.24 5.16
C GLN A 149 -10.27 -3.97 4.63
N VAL A 150 -11.56 -3.75 4.92
CA VAL A 150 -12.29 -2.53 4.50
C VAL A 150 -11.69 -1.29 5.16
N LEU A 151 -11.42 -1.36 6.47
CA LEU A 151 -10.88 -0.22 7.21
C LEU A 151 -9.49 0.18 6.71
N CYS A 152 -8.60 -0.78 6.48
CA CYS A 152 -7.26 -0.54 5.93
C CYS A 152 -7.35 0.06 4.53
N TYR A 153 -8.18 -0.52 3.65
CA TYR A 153 -8.44 -0.01 2.31
C TYR A 153 -8.92 1.44 2.33
N ALA A 154 -9.96 1.74 3.11
CA ALA A 154 -10.51 3.08 3.21
C ALA A 154 -9.48 4.09 3.75
N ASN A 155 -8.62 3.68 4.69
CA ASN A 155 -7.58 4.53 5.26
C ASN A 155 -6.44 4.85 4.27
N GLY A 156 -6.29 4.07 3.21
CA GLY A 156 -5.32 4.35 2.15
C GLY A 156 -5.84 5.27 1.04
N LEU A 157 -7.16 5.43 0.90
CA LEU A 157 -7.78 6.31 -0.09
C LEU A 157 -7.50 7.81 0.16
N LYS A 158 -7.64 8.61 -0.92
CA LYS A 158 -7.61 10.08 -0.85
C LYS A 158 -8.71 10.62 0.06
N PRO A 159 -8.52 11.80 0.70
CA PRO A 159 -9.42 12.29 1.75
C PRO A 159 -10.90 12.39 1.35
N ARG A 160 -11.20 12.81 0.11
CA ARG A 160 -12.57 12.97 -0.40
C ARG A 160 -13.24 11.60 -0.58
N THR A 161 -12.61 10.72 -1.36
CA THR A 161 -13.02 9.33 -1.62
C THR A 161 -13.18 8.53 -0.32
N ARG A 162 -12.20 8.65 0.59
CA ARG A 162 -12.25 8.02 1.91
C ARG A 162 -13.47 8.44 2.71
N SER A 163 -13.81 9.72 2.70
CA SER A 163 -14.97 10.23 3.46
C SER A 163 -16.26 9.62 2.93
N TYR A 164 -16.39 9.52 1.61
CA TYR A 164 -17.53 8.88 0.96
C TYR A 164 -17.64 7.38 1.31
N VAL A 165 -16.56 6.62 1.10
CA VAL A 165 -16.56 5.17 1.39
C VAL A 165 -16.87 4.88 2.87
N LYS A 166 -16.33 5.68 3.80
CA LYS A 166 -16.63 5.52 5.23
C LYS A 166 -18.06 5.89 5.61
N LEU A 167 -18.69 6.83 4.91
CA LEU A 167 -20.07 7.22 5.15
C LEU A 167 -21.04 6.10 4.76
N GLU A 168 -20.77 5.45 3.63
CA GLU A 168 -21.58 4.35 3.11
C GLU A 168 -21.38 3.04 3.89
N ASN A 169 -20.31 2.94 4.68
CA ASN A 169 -20.03 1.83 5.59
C ASN A 169 -20.16 0.43 4.95
N PRO A 170 -19.38 0.13 3.88
CA PRO A 170 -19.42 -1.16 3.21
C PRO A 170 -18.98 -2.31 4.13
N GLU A 171 -19.64 -3.46 3.99
CA GLU A 171 -19.31 -4.67 4.76
C GLU A 171 -18.18 -5.48 4.11
N THR A 172 -18.02 -5.36 2.79
CA THR A 172 -17.04 -6.12 2.03
C THR A 172 -16.01 -5.23 1.34
N LEU A 173 -14.83 -5.80 1.05
CA LEU A 173 -13.79 -5.12 0.29
C LEU A 173 -14.27 -4.77 -1.14
N SER A 174 -15.06 -5.64 -1.75
CA SER A 174 -15.63 -5.41 -3.09
C SER A 174 -16.53 -4.18 -3.09
N ASP A 175 -17.46 -4.10 -2.14
CA ASP A 175 -18.36 -2.94 -2.03
C ASP A 175 -17.58 -1.65 -1.80
N ALA A 176 -16.54 -1.70 -0.96
CA ALA A 176 -15.67 -0.55 -0.72
C ALA A 176 -14.93 -0.09 -1.99
N MET A 177 -14.45 -1.03 -2.81
CA MET A 177 -13.81 -0.73 -4.10
C MET A 177 -14.80 -0.13 -5.10
N ASP A 178 -16.00 -0.69 -5.20
CA ASP A 178 -17.05 -0.21 -6.10
C ASP A 178 -17.51 1.20 -5.72
N LEU A 179 -17.66 1.49 -4.43
CA LEU A 179 -17.96 2.83 -3.92
C LEU A 179 -16.86 3.83 -4.25
N ALA A 180 -15.60 3.43 -4.09
CA ALA A 180 -14.47 4.30 -4.41
C ALA A 180 -14.43 4.63 -5.90
N VAL A 181 -14.59 3.63 -6.79
CA VAL A 181 -14.67 3.85 -8.25
C VAL A 181 -15.85 4.76 -8.60
N LYS A 182 -17.04 4.49 -8.04
CA LYS A 182 -18.24 5.31 -8.26
C LYS A 182 -18.02 6.77 -7.88
N TYR A 183 -17.39 7.03 -6.73
CA TYR A 183 -17.08 8.38 -6.29
C TYR A 183 -16.13 9.10 -7.25
N GLU A 184 -15.05 8.42 -7.61
CA GLU A 184 -13.99 8.97 -8.45
C GLU A 184 -14.53 9.30 -9.87
N VAL A 185 -15.32 8.41 -10.48
CA VAL A 185 -15.96 8.66 -11.79
C VAL A 185 -16.88 9.87 -11.75
N THR A 186 -17.63 10.05 -10.67
CA THR A 186 -18.61 11.14 -10.57
C THR A 186 -18.01 12.47 -10.13
N HIS A 187 -16.85 12.48 -9.47
CA HIS A 187 -16.27 13.69 -8.85
C HIS A 187 -14.87 14.07 -9.37
N PHE A 188 -14.21 13.26 -10.21
CA PHE A 188 -12.93 13.66 -10.82
C PHE A 188 -13.06 14.72 -11.91
N ALA A 189 -14.23 14.83 -12.56
CA ALA A 189 -14.49 15.92 -13.50
C ALA A 189 -14.40 17.29 -12.79
N ASP A 190 -14.83 17.36 -11.53
CA ASP A 190 -14.88 18.62 -10.77
C ASP A 190 -13.50 19.09 -10.29
N ASP A 191 -12.58 18.19 -9.97
CA ASP A 191 -11.25 18.54 -9.45
C ASP A 191 -10.37 19.23 -10.52
N ALA A 192 -10.56 18.90 -11.81
CA ALA A 192 -9.90 19.59 -12.93
C ALA A 192 -10.45 21.02 -13.13
N HIS A 193 -11.77 21.17 -13.04
CA HIS A 193 -12.44 22.46 -13.13
C HIS A 193 -12.13 23.37 -11.92
N GLU A 194 -12.01 22.82 -10.71
CA GLU A 194 -11.67 23.59 -9.51
C GLU A 194 -10.22 24.11 -9.55
N ARG A 195 -9.28 23.33 -10.12
CA ARG A 195 -7.89 23.77 -10.31
C ARG A 195 -7.77 24.87 -11.37
N GLN A 196 -8.47 24.74 -12.49
CA GLN A 196 -8.53 25.80 -13.51
C GLN A 196 -9.12 27.10 -12.94
N SER A 197 -10.24 27.01 -12.22
CA SER A 197 -10.88 28.15 -11.56
C SER A 197 -9.95 28.86 -10.55
N ARG A 198 -9.14 28.12 -9.80
CA ARG A 198 -8.17 28.70 -8.84
C ARG A 198 -6.98 29.37 -9.53
N ASP A 199 -6.49 28.79 -10.62
CA ASP A 199 -5.39 29.38 -11.39
C ASP A 199 -5.84 30.63 -12.15
N ASP A 200 -7.06 30.64 -12.68
CA ASP A 200 -7.67 31.82 -13.30
C ASP A 200 -7.89 32.95 -12.29
N LYS A 201 -8.37 32.63 -11.09
CA LYS A 201 -8.53 33.61 -10.01
C LYS A 201 -7.20 34.17 -9.50
N LYS A 202 -6.14 33.36 -9.49
CA LYS A 202 -4.78 33.77 -9.12
C LYS A 202 -4.15 34.66 -10.20
N ARG A 203 -4.37 34.38 -11.48
CA ARG A 203 -3.99 35.25 -12.60
C ARG A 203 -4.76 36.58 -12.61
N ALA A 204 -6.06 36.55 -12.34
CA ALA A 204 -6.89 37.75 -12.27
C ALA A 204 -6.48 38.70 -11.12
N SER A 205 -6.07 38.15 -9.96
CA SER A 205 -5.57 38.95 -8.83
C SER A 205 -4.18 39.57 -9.08
N ALA A 206 -3.33 38.90 -9.86
CA ALA A 206 -2.00 39.41 -10.23
C ALA A 206 -2.05 40.55 -11.27
N ASN A 207 -3.08 40.59 -12.12
CA ASN A 207 -3.27 41.65 -13.13
C ASN A 207 -3.94 42.92 -12.58
N GLN A 208 -4.36 42.95 -11.31
CA GLN A 208 -4.95 44.16 -10.69
C GLN A 208 -3.91 45.06 -9.98
N THR A 209 -2.62 44.73 -9.99
CA THR A 209 -1.57 45.52 -9.30
C THR A 209 -0.65 46.31 -10.24
N SER A 210 -0.90 46.34 -11.55
CA SER A 210 -0.10 47.10 -12.51
C SER A 210 -0.90 48.25 -13.14
N ASP A 211 -1.42 49.17 -12.33
CA ASP A 211 -1.80 50.48 -12.87
C ASP A 211 -1.63 51.57 -11.80
N LYS A 212 -0.48 52.25 -11.85
CA LYS A 212 -0.35 53.71 -11.68
C LYS A 212 1.12 54.15 -11.70
N ASP A 213 1.39 55.01 -12.67
CA ASP A 213 2.60 55.80 -12.86
C ASP A 213 3.02 56.64 -11.63
N ARG A 214 4.33 56.84 -11.55
CA ARG A 214 5.09 57.71 -10.61
C ARG A 214 5.09 59.17 -11.14
N PRO A 215 5.46 60.23 -10.37
CA PRO A 215 6.85 60.41 -9.92
C PRO A 215 7.06 61.06 -8.51
N SER A 216 8.32 61.02 -8.11
CA SER A 216 9.01 61.32 -6.84
C SER A 216 9.00 62.76 -6.29
N LYS A 217 9.09 62.93 -4.95
CA LYS A 217 10.18 63.65 -4.22
C LYS A 217 10.04 63.62 -2.67
N ALA A 218 11.17 63.90 -2.03
CA ALA A 218 11.61 63.79 -0.62
C ALA A 218 10.69 64.20 0.57
N LYS A 219 10.99 63.61 1.74
CA LYS A 219 10.58 63.93 3.14
C LYS A 219 11.26 65.26 3.62
N PRO A 220 11.03 65.86 4.83
CA PRO A 220 10.43 65.30 6.07
C PRO A 220 9.66 66.28 7.05
N PHE A 221 9.26 65.75 8.22
CA PHE A 221 9.26 66.35 9.57
C PHE A 221 7.95 66.71 10.33
N ARG A 222 7.86 66.13 11.54
CA ARG A 222 7.22 66.47 12.84
C ARG A 222 5.76 66.98 12.93
N GLY A 223 5.03 66.37 13.89
CA GLY A 223 4.19 67.13 14.82
C GLY A 223 2.99 66.39 15.44
N ARG A 224 3.06 66.16 16.76
CA ARG A 224 2.00 65.95 17.78
C ARG A 224 0.56 66.23 17.29
N GLY A 225 -0.50 65.46 17.55
CA GLY A 225 -0.86 64.66 18.73
C GLY A 225 -2.34 64.95 19.07
N ARG A 226 -3.02 63.99 19.73
CA ARG A 226 -4.38 64.07 20.36
C ARG A 226 -5.59 64.08 19.39
N SER A 227 -6.72 63.38 19.56
CA SER A 227 -7.37 62.78 20.73
C SER A 227 -8.37 61.67 20.31
N LYS A 228 -8.56 60.67 21.19
CA LYS A 228 -9.62 59.63 21.32
C LYS A 228 -11.08 60.17 21.31
N PRO A 229 -12.16 59.37 21.54
CA PRO A 229 -12.48 57.93 21.31
C PRO A 229 -13.96 57.70 20.81
N LYS A 230 -14.36 56.45 20.49
CA LYS A 230 -15.62 55.75 20.92
C LYS A 230 -15.78 54.41 20.17
N SER A 231 -15.75 53.28 20.88
CA SER A 231 -16.91 52.48 21.37
C SER A 231 -17.53 51.63 20.25
N ASP A 232 -17.92 50.37 20.39
CA ASP A 232 -18.08 49.44 21.51
C ASP A 232 -18.12 48.03 20.86
N ALA A 233 -17.43 47.04 21.43
CA ALA A 233 -18.05 45.92 22.17
C ALA A 233 -19.05 45.11 21.33
N LYS A 234 -18.76 43.86 20.96
CA LYS A 234 -18.96 42.62 21.76
C LYS A 234 -18.72 41.46 20.77
N ARG A 235 -18.23 40.26 21.08
CA ARG A 235 -17.90 39.59 22.35
C ARG A 235 -16.96 38.43 21.97
N ALA A 236 -15.76 38.43 22.55
CA ALA A 236 -14.92 37.26 22.67
C ALA A 236 -15.35 36.54 23.95
N GLU A 237 -16.08 35.43 23.82
CA GLU A 237 -16.36 34.52 24.93
C GLU A 237 -15.74 33.17 24.60
N GLY A 238 -14.74 32.75 25.40
CA GLY A 238 -14.46 31.32 25.57
C GLY A 238 -13.10 30.74 25.15
N ARG A 239 -11.98 31.47 25.08
CA ARG A 239 -10.64 30.83 25.01
C ARG A 239 -9.75 31.19 26.19
N THR A 240 -9.43 30.18 27.00
CA THR A 240 -8.49 30.25 28.13
C THR A 240 -7.13 29.65 27.73
N CYS A 241 -6.05 30.10 28.39
CA CYS A 241 -4.69 29.61 28.11
C CYS A 241 -4.50 28.18 28.62
N HIS A 242 -4.03 27.26 27.76
CA HIS A 242 -3.87 25.84 28.07
C HIS A 242 -2.93 25.52 29.24
N PHE A 243 -2.03 26.44 29.62
CA PHE A 243 -1.04 26.20 30.66
C PHE A 243 -1.46 26.70 32.05
N CYS A 244 -2.31 27.73 32.13
CA CYS A 244 -2.73 28.32 33.42
C CYS A 244 -4.26 28.43 33.61
N LYS A 245 -5.05 27.95 32.63
CA LYS A 245 -6.52 27.89 32.63
C LYS A 245 -7.26 29.20 32.94
N LYS A 246 -6.59 30.36 32.89
CA LYS A 246 -7.21 31.69 33.05
C LYS A 246 -7.49 32.36 31.69
N PRO A 247 -8.57 33.17 31.56
CA PRO A 247 -8.82 33.96 30.35
C PRO A 247 -7.84 35.13 30.22
N TRP A 248 -7.59 35.60 29.00
CA TRP A 248 -6.96 36.90 28.64
C TRP A 248 -5.43 37.06 28.42
N HIS A 249 -4.63 36.00 28.20
CA HIS A 249 -3.24 36.18 27.72
C HIS A 249 -2.86 35.32 26.51
N ILE A 250 -2.28 35.97 25.49
CA ILE A 250 -1.73 35.36 24.26
C ILE A 250 -0.25 35.04 24.48
N LYS A 251 0.18 33.91 23.93
CA LYS A 251 1.39 33.08 24.17
C LYS A 251 2.77 33.77 24.17
N VAL A 252 2.86 35.09 23.99
CA VAL A 252 4.14 35.81 23.79
C VAL A 252 4.74 36.35 25.11
N ASN A 253 3.95 36.49 26.19
CA ASN A 253 4.45 37.08 27.46
C ASN A 253 4.58 36.10 28.65
N SER A 254 4.43 34.78 28.45
CA SER A 254 4.47 33.80 29.55
C SER A 254 5.85 33.61 30.18
N PHE A 255 6.95 33.83 29.45
CA PHE A 255 8.30 33.68 29.99
C PHE A 255 8.75 34.85 30.86
N ALA A 256 8.19 36.04 30.67
CA ALA A 256 8.52 37.23 31.46
C ALA A 256 7.90 37.18 32.88
N TRP A 257 6.74 36.53 33.04
CA TRP A 257 6.04 36.44 34.33
C TRP A 257 6.72 35.48 35.33
N LYS A 258 7.32 34.38 34.83
CA LYS A 258 8.00 33.39 35.69
C LYS A 258 9.24 33.95 36.41
N LYS A 259 9.86 35.02 35.88
CA LYS A 259 11.05 35.64 36.48
C LYS A 259 10.72 36.56 37.66
N GLN A 260 9.47 37.01 37.81
CA GLN A 260 9.05 37.88 38.92
C GLN A 260 8.57 37.13 40.17
N GLN A 261 8.22 35.84 40.07
CA GLN A 261 7.80 35.04 41.24
C GLN A 261 8.92 34.25 41.93
N GLY A 262 10.14 34.25 41.39
CA GLY A 262 11.29 33.53 41.96
C GLY A 262 11.99 34.23 43.14
N MET A 263 11.46 35.35 43.65
CA MET A 263 12.11 36.14 44.73
C MET A 263 11.28 36.28 46.01
N GLN A 264 10.18 35.55 46.17
CA GLN A 264 9.43 35.50 47.44
C GLN A 264 9.07 34.05 47.77
N GLY A 265 9.71 33.50 48.80
CA GLY A 265 9.32 32.21 49.39
C GLY A 265 10.46 31.23 49.62
N ASN A 266 11.53 31.65 50.31
CA ASN A 266 12.40 30.72 51.03
C ASN A 266 12.19 30.98 52.52
N GLU A 267 11.50 30.08 53.22
CA GLU A 267 11.66 29.75 54.65
C GLU A 267 10.50 28.85 55.12
N GLN A 268 10.79 27.56 55.30
CA GLN A 268 10.06 26.67 56.22
C GLN A 268 11.10 25.98 57.10
N PRO A 269 10.95 25.95 58.43
CA PRO A 269 11.67 25.00 59.25
C PRO A 269 10.90 23.68 59.30
N ARG A 270 11.66 22.59 59.12
CA ARG A 270 11.24 21.20 59.34
C ARG A 270 11.06 20.93 60.84
N GLN A 271 9.99 20.25 61.20
CA GLN A 271 10.03 19.06 62.08
C GLN A 271 9.02 18.04 61.56
#